data_AF-A0AAX2TKZ6-F1
#
_entry.id   AF-A0AAX2TKZ6-F1
#
_cell.length_a   1.000
_cell.length_b   1.000
_cell.length_c   1.000
_cell.angle_alpha   90.00
_cell.angle_beta   90.00
_cell.angle_gamma   90.00
#
_symmetry.space_group_name_H-M   'P 1'
#
loop_
_entity.id
_entity.type
_entity.pdbx_description
1 polymer ?
#
loop_
_entity_poly.entity_id
_entity_poly.type
_entity_poly.pdbx_seq_one_letter_code
_entity_poly.pdbx_strand_id
1 'polypeptide(L)'
;ITILGLAGHHVEVCDPSRWCLARYSRFVRKYHHCPPLRSDPAGYLRFVEQLLASQHFDVLLPTHEQGFLFARAAARLTSRTGLALPDFASYRAVHSKAGFSRLLDQLGQPQPPTRIVTSAEELRDGLQFPS
;
A
#
# COMPACT_ATOMS: atom_id res chain seq x y z
N ILE A 1 -15.07 -1.42 0.85
CA ILE A 1 -16.03 -2.16 1.71
C ILE A 1 -17.43 -2.16 1.10
N THR A 2 -18.11 -1.02 0.98
CA THR A 2 -19.50 -0.95 0.48
C THR A 2 -19.69 -1.64 -0.88
N ILE A 3 -18.83 -1.35 -1.87
CA ILE A 3 -18.89 -1.97 -3.19
C ILE A 3 -18.80 -3.50 -3.11
N LEU A 4 -17.82 -4.02 -2.34
CA LEU A 4 -17.64 -5.46 -2.14
C LEU A 4 -18.85 -6.09 -1.42
N GLY A 5 -19.39 -5.41 -0.41
CA GLY A 5 -20.55 -5.88 0.34
C GLY A 5 -21.85 -5.90 -0.49
N LEU A 6 -22.06 -4.89 -1.34
CA LEU A 6 -23.20 -4.85 -2.27
C LEU A 6 -23.09 -5.92 -3.36
N ALA A 7 -21.88 -6.26 -3.78
CA ALA A 7 -21.61 -7.39 -4.66
C ALA A 7 -21.73 -8.77 -3.99
N GLY A 8 -22.07 -8.81 -2.69
CA GLY A 8 -22.29 -10.06 -1.96
C GLY A 8 -21.02 -10.75 -1.46
N HIS A 9 -19.87 -10.10 -1.51
CA HIS A 9 -18.61 -10.69 -1.01
C HIS A 9 -18.57 -10.75 0.51
N HIS A 10 -17.89 -11.77 1.04
CA HIS A 10 -17.52 -11.86 2.44
C HIS A 10 -16.34 -10.93 2.73
N VAL A 11 -16.54 -9.91 3.56
CA VAL A 11 -15.52 -8.89 3.85
C VAL A 11 -15.12 -8.94 5.31
N GLU A 12 -13.83 -9.14 5.56
CA GLU A 12 -13.20 -8.98 6.88
C GLU A 12 -12.13 -7.90 6.80
N VAL A 13 -11.87 -7.19 7.90
CA VAL A 13 -10.94 -6.04 7.92
C VAL A 13 -9.91 -6.18 9.03
N CYS A 14 -8.67 -5.75 8.74
CA CYS A 14 -7.59 -5.64 9.72
C CYS A 14 -7.27 -4.18 9.97
N ASP A 15 -7.30 -3.74 11.23
CA ASP A 15 -6.93 -2.37 11.61
C ASP A 15 -6.34 -2.33 13.03
N PRO A 16 -5.33 -1.49 13.30
CA PRO A 16 -4.79 -1.33 14.66
C PRO A 16 -5.70 -0.52 15.59
N SER A 17 -6.63 0.27 15.06
CA SER A 17 -7.57 1.06 15.84
C SER A 17 -8.83 0.27 16.16
N ARG A 18 -9.11 0.14 17.46
CA ARG A 18 -10.37 -0.43 17.97
C ARG A 18 -11.61 0.35 17.52
N TRP A 19 -11.42 1.59 17.09
CA TRP A 19 -12.44 2.53 16.64
C TRP A 19 -12.49 2.69 15.12
N CYS A 20 -11.85 1.79 14.37
CA CYS A 20 -11.88 1.80 12.92
C CYS A 20 -13.33 1.85 12.38
N LEU A 21 -13.67 2.89 11.61
CA LEU A 21 -15.02 3.11 11.09
C LEU A 21 -15.54 1.92 10.28
N ALA A 22 -14.65 1.22 9.57
CA ALA A 22 -14.98 0.03 8.79
C ALA A 22 -15.69 -1.04 9.64
N ARG A 23 -15.32 -1.18 10.92
CA ARG A 23 -15.88 -2.17 11.84
C ARG A 23 -17.40 -2.02 12.06
N TYR A 24 -17.92 -0.80 11.93
CA TYR A 24 -19.35 -0.52 12.11
C TYR A 24 -20.17 -0.68 10.82
N SER A 25 -19.51 -1.01 9.70
CA SER A 25 -20.21 -1.28 8.45
C SER A 25 -20.96 -2.61 8.53
N ARG A 26 -22.25 -2.61 8.15
CA ARG A 26 -23.05 -3.85 7.99
C ARG A 26 -22.45 -4.88 7.02
N PHE A 27 -21.55 -4.43 6.14
CA PHE A 27 -20.88 -5.27 5.15
C PHE A 27 -19.63 -5.96 5.70
N VAL A 28 -19.10 -5.52 6.84
CA VAL A 28 -17.96 -6.17 7.49
C VAL A 28 -18.46 -7.29 8.38
N ARG A 29 -17.93 -8.50 8.15
CA ARG A 29 -18.29 -9.73 8.87
C ARG A 29 -17.44 -9.92 10.11
N LYS A 30 -16.17 -9.55 10.03
CA LYS A 30 -15.23 -9.65 11.14
C LYS A 30 -14.22 -8.54 11.10
N TYR A 31 -13.91 -8.03 12.28
CA TYR A 31 -12.84 -7.08 12.53
C TYR A 31 -11.70 -7.81 13.23
N HIS A 32 -10.48 -7.58 12.74
CA HIS A 32 -9.25 -8.14 13.25
C HIS A 32 -8.37 -7.01 13.78
N HIS A 33 -8.17 -6.97 15.09
CA HIS A 33 -7.24 -6.02 15.70
C HIS A 33 -5.80 -6.46 15.42
N CYS A 34 -5.09 -5.72 14.59
CA CYS A 34 -3.73 -6.07 14.16
C CYS A 34 -2.67 -5.12 14.73
N PRO A 35 -1.38 -5.48 14.71
CA PRO A 35 -0.31 -4.54 14.99
C PRO A 35 -0.32 -3.34 14.02
N PRO A 36 0.11 -2.15 14.43
CA PRO A 36 0.20 -0.98 13.55
C PRO A 36 1.34 -1.13 12.53
N LEU A 37 1.01 -1.10 11.24
CA LEU A 37 1.98 -1.21 10.15
C LEU A 37 3.14 -0.20 10.28
N ARG A 38 2.85 1.05 10.63
CA ARG A 38 3.85 2.14 10.65
C ARG A 38 4.97 1.89 11.65
N SER A 39 4.66 1.38 12.85
CA SER A 39 5.64 1.16 13.91
C SER A 39 6.08 -0.29 14.06
N ASP A 40 5.28 -1.26 13.58
CA ASP A 40 5.64 -2.68 13.55
C ASP A 40 5.24 -3.36 12.22
N PRO A 41 5.97 -3.10 11.11
CA PRO A 41 5.68 -3.72 9.82
C PRO A 41 5.83 -5.25 9.84
N ALA A 42 6.79 -5.76 10.62
CA ALA A 42 7.07 -7.18 10.69
C ALA A 42 5.97 -7.92 11.46
N GLY A 43 5.49 -7.37 12.58
CA GLY A 43 4.35 -7.92 13.32
C GLY A 43 3.05 -7.83 12.55
N TYR A 44 2.80 -6.73 11.82
CA TYR A 44 1.65 -6.64 10.93
C TYR A 44 1.68 -7.72 9.84
N LEU A 45 2.84 -7.94 9.18
CA LEU A 45 2.97 -9.02 8.19
C LEU A 45 2.72 -10.40 8.81
N ARG A 46 3.36 -10.70 9.94
CA ARG A 46 3.17 -12.00 10.64
C ARG A 46 1.72 -12.22 11.03
N PHE A 47 1.04 -11.19 11.52
CA PHE A 47 -0.38 -11.24 11.87
C PHE A 47 -1.23 -11.65 10.67
N VAL A 48 -1.02 -10.99 9.52
CA VAL A 48 -1.77 -11.30 8.30
C VAL A 48 -1.45 -12.70 7.77
N GLU A 49 -0.19 -13.12 7.81
CA GLU A 49 0.19 -14.49 7.44
C GLU A 49 -0.48 -15.55 8.31
N GLN A 50 -0.55 -15.32 9.62
CA GLN A 50 -1.24 -16.22 10.56
C GLN A 50 -2.75 -16.23 10.29
N LEU A 51 -3.33 -15.08 9.97
CA LEU A 51 -4.74 -14.98 9.64
C LEU A 51 -5.06 -15.76 8.35
N LEU A 52 -4.26 -15.59 7.29
CA LEU A 52 -4.37 -16.33 6.03
C LEU A 52 -4.07 -17.83 6.18
N ALA A 53 -3.31 -18.22 7.20
CA ALA A 53 -3.05 -19.63 7.50
C ALA A 53 -4.16 -20.30 8.31
N SER A 54 -4.90 -19.53 9.12
CA SER A 54 -5.95 -20.05 9.99
C SER A 54 -7.33 -20.12 9.33
N GLN A 55 -7.55 -19.35 8.27
CA GLN A 55 -8.79 -19.38 7.49
C GLN A 55 -8.54 -18.97 6.03
N HIS A 56 -9.38 -19.46 5.12
CA HIS A 56 -9.25 -19.21 3.69
C HIS A 56 -9.78 -17.82 3.28
N PHE A 57 -9.04 -17.14 2.41
CA PHE A 57 -9.47 -15.92 1.75
C PHE A 57 -9.06 -15.93 0.28
N ASP A 58 -10.01 -15.64 -0.61
CA ASP A 58 -9.73 -15.58 -2.04
C ASP A 58 -8.79 -14.42 -2.41
N VAL A 59 -8.93 -13.28 -1.73
CA VAL A 59 -8.17 -12.06 -2.02
C VAL A 59 -7.76 -11.34 -0.75
N LEU A 60 -6.47 -10.99 -0.65
CA LEU A 60 -5.97 -9.93 0.22
C LEU A 60 -5.98 -8.60 -0.55
N LEU A 61 -6.77 -7.65 -0.06
CA LEU A 61 -6.96 -6.32 -0.67
C LEU A 61 -6.37 -5.21 0.22
N PRO A 62 -5.16 -4.71 -0.10
CA PRO A 62 -4.56 -3.58 0.60
C PRO A 62 -5.17 -2.26 0.10
N THR A 63 -5.59 -1.38 1.00
CA THR A 63 -6.29 -0.13 0.64
C THR A 63 -5.43 1.12 0.76
N HIS A 64 -4.30 1.04 1.46
CA HIS A 64 -3.37 2.16 1.67
C HIS A 64 -1.90 1.69 1.57
N GLU A 65 -1.04 2.21 2.44
CA GLU A 65 0.41 1.98 2.49
C GLU A 65 0.82 0.52 2.70
N GLN A 66 -0.12 -0.36 3.06
CA GLN A 66 0.15 -1.79 3.23
C GLN A 66 0.54 -2.47 1.91
N GLY A 67 0.11 -1.92 0.76
CA GLY A 67 0.39 -2.48 -0.55
C GLY A 67 1.89 -2.67 -0.83
N PHE A 68 2.73 -1.70 -0.41
CA PHE A 68 4.18 -1.79 -0.61
C PHE A 68 4.79 -2.98 0.16
N LEU A 69 4.36 -3.19 1.41
CA LEU A 69 4.82 -4.30 2.24
C LEU A 69 4.43 -5.66 1.64
N PHE A 70 3.17 -5.80 1.24
CA PHE A 70 2.66 -7.05 0.68
C PHE A 70 3.24 -7.34 -0.70
N ALA A 71 3.43 -6.33 -1.55
CA ALA A 71 4.13 -6.50 -2.83
C ALA A 71 5.56 -7.02 -2.60
N ARG A 72 6.28 -6.49 -1.60
CA ARG A 72 7.60 -7.01 -1.22
C ARG A 72 7.56 -8.44 -0.70
N ALA A 73 6.49 -8.81 0.00
CA ALA A 73 6.31 -10.14 0.58
C ALA A 73 5.51 -11.11 -0.32
N ALA A 74 5.24 -10.75 -1.58
CA ALA A 74 4.27 -11.45 -2.42
C ALA A 74 4.54 -12.97 -2.56
N ALA A 75 5.81 -13.37 -2.68
CA ALA A 75 6.20 -14.78 -2.78
C ALA A 75 5.76 -15.63 -1.58
N ARG A 76 5.58 -15.02 -0.40
CA ARG A 76 5.13 -15.70 0.83
C ARG A 76 3.60 -15.82 0.93
N LEU A 77 2.86 -15.00 0.16
CA LEU A 77 1.42 -14.80 0.31
C LEU A 77 0.62 -15.36 -0.88
N THR A 78 1.18 -15.31 -2.07
CA THR A 78 0.52 -15.70 -3.34
C THR A 78 0.11 -17.18 -3.39
N SER A 79 0.77 -18.05 -2.63
CA SER A 79 0.36 -19.45 -2.49
C SER A 79 -0.86 -19.67 -1.59
N ARG A 80 -1.29 -18.63 -0.85
CA ARG A 80 -2.38 -18.70 0.14
C ARG A 80 -3.60 -17.87 -0.22
N THR A 81 -3.43 -16.81 -1.00
CA THR A 81 -4.49 -15.88 -1.36
C THR A 81 -4.12 -15.10 -2.63
N GLY A 82 -5.11 -14.64 -3.37
CA GLY A 82 -4.90 -13.67 -4.44
C GLY A 82 -4.41 -12.33 -3.89
N LEU A 83 -3.41 -11.73 -4.52
CA LEU A 83 -2.97 -10.37 -4.19
C LEU A 83 -3.50 -9.39 -5.23
N ALA A 84 -4.38 -8.48 -4.81
CA ALA A 84 -4.89 -7.41 -5.67
C ALA A 84 -3.90 -6.23 -5.72
N LEU A 85 -2.66 -6.51 -6.13
CA LEU A 85 -1.54 -5.57 -6.14
C LEU A 85 -0.69 -5.71 -7.41
N PRO A 86 -0.09 -4.62 -7.92
CA PRO A 86 1.01 -4.74 -8.87
C PRO A 86 2.26 -5.34 -8.21
N ASP A 87 3.24 -5.72 -9.03
CA ASP A 87 4.51 -6.23 -8.52
C ASP A 87 5.30 -5.18 -7.72
N PHE A 88 6.32 -5.65 -6.99
CA PHE A 88 7.12 -4.78 -6.14
C PHE A 88 7.95 -3.74 -6.92
N ALA A 89 8.34 -4.04 -8.16
CA ALA A 89 9.13 -3.12 -8.98
C ALA A 89 8.27 -1.92 -9.41
N SER A 90 7.03 -2.18 -9.81
CA SER A 90 6.02 -1.18 -10.14
C SER A 90 5.73 -0.28 -8.94
N TYR A 91 5.54 -0.87 -7.75
CA TYR A 91 5.43 -0.10 -6.51
C TYR A 91 6.64 0.81 -6.28
N ARG A 92 7.86 0.26 -6.41
CA ARG A 92 9.09 1.02 -6.17
C ARG A 92 9.27 2.17 -7.14
N ALA A 93 8.87 2.01 -8.40
CA ALA A 93 8.97 3.04 -9.43
C ALA A 93 8.16 4.29 -9.06
N VAL A 94 6.94 4.12 -8.53
CA VAL A 94 6.03 5.22 -8.22
C VAL A 94 6.06 5.68 -6.76
N HIS A 95 6.75 4.96 -5.87
CA HIS A 95 6.72 5.25 -4.44
C HIS A 95 7.43 6.56 -4.06
N SER A 96 8.53 6.91 -4.73
CA SER A 96 9.26 8.15 -4.45
C SER A 96 8.93 9.22 -5.48
N LYS A 97 8.87 10.48 -5.07
CA LYS A 97 8.67 11.62 -5.99
C LYS A 97 9.70 11.64 -7.12
N ALA A 98 10.97 11.37 -6.77
CA ALA A 98 12.06 11.27 -7.74
C ALA A 98 11.89 10.10 -8.72
N GLY A 99 11.47 8.92 -8.22
CA GLY A 99 11.18 7.76 -9.07
C GLY A 99 10.01 8.01 -10.00
N PHE A 100 8.92 8.59 -9.48
CA PHE A 100 7.73 8.92 -10.26
C PHE A 100 8.03 9.98 -11.33
N SER A 101 8.81 11.02 -11.00
CA SER A 101 9.23 12.04 -11.97
C SER A 101 10.04 11.43 -13.12
N ARG A 102 11.00 10.55 -12.82
CA ARG A 102 11.74 9.81 -13.86
C ARG A 102 10.83 8.92 -14.71
N LEU A 103 9.82 8.30 -14.10
CA LEU A 103 8.86 7.47 -14.82
C LEU A 103 8.01 8.32 -15.79
N LEU A 104 7.59 9.52 -15.39
CA LEU A 104 6.85 10.43 -16.28
C LEU A 104 7.71 10.84 -17.50
N ASP A 105 8.99 11.14 -17.29
CA ASP A 105 9.92 11.41 -18.41
C ASP A 105 10.03 10.21 -19.36
N GLN A 106 10.19 8.99 -18.82
CA GLN A 106 10.29 7.76 -19.60
C GLN A 106 9.01 7.49 -20.42
N LEU A 107 7.85 7.85 -19.88
CA LEU A 107 6.55 7.65 -20.52
C LEU A 107 6.15 8.82 -21.43
N GLY A 108 6.99 9.85 -21.56
CA GLY A 108 6.68 11.07 -22.31
C GLY A 108 5.45 11.83 -21.77
N GLN A 109 5.16 11.69 -20.47
CA GLN A 109 4.02 12.34 -19.84
C GLN A 109 4.39 13.75 -19.36
N PRO A 110 3.47 14.73 -19.49
CA PRO A 110 3.72 16.09 -19.03
C PRO A 110 3.89 16.14 -17.51
N GLN A 111 4.91 16.88 -17.04
CA GLN A 111 5.14 17.16 -15.63
C GLN A 111 5.75 18.55 -15.43
N PRO A 112 5.61 19.16 -14.24
CA PRO A 112 6.32 20.39 -13.91
C PRO A 112 7.83 20.22 -14.07
N PRO A 113 8.58 21.26 -14.52
CA PRO A 113 10.03 21.23 -14.54
C PRO A 113 10.56 20.78 -13.18
N THR A 114 11.23 19.62 -13.17
CA THR A 114 11.68 18.97 -11.94
C THR A 114 13.16 18.72 -12.03
N ARG A 115 13.91 19.18 -11.02
CA ARG A 115 15.32 18.85 -10.84
C ARG A 115 15.46 18.01 -9.58
N ILE A 116 15.94 16.78 -9.75
CA ILE A 116 16.25 15.89 -8.63
C ILE A 116 17.64 16.27 -8.12
N VAL A 117 17.72 16.70 -6.86
CA VAL A 117 18.98 17.05 -6.19
C VAL A 117 19.30 16.03 -5.11
N THR A 118 20.59 15.78 -4.90
CA THR A 118 21.11 14.80 -3.93
C THR A 118 22.00 15.42 -2.85
N SER A 119 22.29 16.72 -2.97
CA SER A 119 23.06 17.47 -1.99
C SER A 119 22.47 18.85 -1.74
N ALA A 120 22.85 19.46 -0.61
CA ALA A 120 22.47 20.83 -0.30
C ALA A 120 23.12 21.86 -1.26
N GLU A 121 24.28 21.53 -1.83
CA GLU A 121 24.98 22.38 -2.80
C GLU A 121 24.24 22.43 -4.14
N GLU A 122 23.88 21.27 -4.70
CA GLU A 122 23.07 21.19 -5.93
C GLU A 122 21.74 21.93 -5.79
N LEU A 123 21.14 21.89 -4.59
CA LEU A 123 19.92 22.63 -4.30
C LEU A 123 20.15 24.14 -4.36
N ARG A 124 21.24 24.65 -3.78
CA ARG A 124 21.57 26.09 -3.82
C ARG A 124 21.83 26.59 -5.24
N ASP A 125 22.57 25.82 -6.03
CA ASP A 125 22.89 26.18 -7.42
C ASP A 125 21.65 26.18 -8.33
N GLY A 126 20.66 25.35 -8.01
CA GLY A 126 19.44 25.19 -8.80
C GLY A 126 18.23 26.00 -8.31
N LEU A 127 18.36 26.75 -7.21
CA LEU A 127 17.24 27.46 -6.59
C LEU A 127 16.87 28.72 -7.39
N GLN A 128 15.73 28.67 -8.08
CA GLN A 128 15.07 29.84 -8.65
C GLN A 128 13.74 30.05 -7.92
N PHE A 129 13.59 31.20 -7.27
CA PHE A 129 12.34 31.56 -6.60
C PHE A 129 11.31 32.04 -7.63
N PRO A 130 10.02 31.72 -7.44
CA PRO A 130 8.96 32.35 -8.23
C PRO A 130 9.05 33.87 -8.03
N SER A 131 9.06 34.61 -9.14
CA SER A 131 8.98 36.08 -9.17
C SER A 131 7.63 36.60 -8.70
#